data_AF-A0A6L5Z4J7-F1
#
_entry.id   AF-A0A6L5Z4J7-F1
#
_cell.length_a   1.000
_cell.length_b   1.000
_cell.length_c   1.000
_cell.angle_alpha   90.00
_cell.angle_beta   90.00
_cell.angle_gamma   90.00
#
_symmetry.space_group_name_H-M   'P 1'
#
loop_
_entity.id
_entity.type
_entity.pdbx_description
1 polymer ?
#
loop_
_entity_poly.entity_id
_entity_poly.type
_entity_poly.pdbx_seq_one_letter_code
_entity_poly.pdbx_strand_id
1 'polypeptide(L)'
;MQLRLSDGTKIEIENGIFERKDATGRTIEERPATAADLALFGLAGGSVDGERPHGTRDGGGIVAKLEVSGGNIEITYTDGWKEEIEGGRYELKDALNRTVVERPVRPADRDRLFGAVR
;
A
#
# COMPACT_ATOMS: atom_id res chain seq x y z
N MET A 1 -12.16 -9.55 -10.40
CA MET A 1 -10.68 -9.64 -10.44
C MET A 1 -10.17 -9.92 -9.02
N GLN A 2 -9.09 -10.69 -8.83
CA GLN A 2 -8.60 -11.05 -7.49
C GLN A 2 -7.06 -11.03 -7.40
N LEU A 3 -6.52 -10.62 -6.25
CA LEU A 3 -5.11 -10.54 -5.92
C LEU A 3 -4.91 -11.25 -4.58
N ARG A 4 -3.88 -12.09 -4.49
CA ARG A 4 -3.48 -12.72 -3.22
C ARG A 4 -2.16 -12.12 -2.77
N LEU A 5 -2.13 -11.64 -1.54
CA LEU A 5 -0.97 -11.09 -0.88
C LEU A 5 -0.18 -12.22 -0.19
N SER A 6 1.09 -11.96 0.12
CA SER A 6 2.01 -12.92 0.72
C SER A 6 1.66 -13.30 2.17
N ASP A 7 0.93 -12.44 2.86
CA ASP A 7 0.38 -12.66 4.21
C ASP A 7 -0.89 -13.55 4.20
N GLY A 8 -1.35 -13.97 3.01
CA GLY A 8 -2.57 -14.76 2.81
C GLY A 8 -3.83 -13.92 2.61
N THR A 9 -3.75 -12.60 2.78
CA THR A 9 -4.85 -11.66 2.53
C THR A 9 -5.25 -11.72 1.06
N LYS A 10 -6.56 -11.74 0.78
CA LYS A 10 -7.11 -11.76 -0.57
C LYS A 10 -7.85 -10.45 -0.83
N ILE A 11 -7.56 -9.81 -1.95
CA ILE A 11 -8.26 -8.63 -2.43
C ILE A 11 -9.04 -9.01 -3.67
N GLU A 12 -10.32 -8.65 -3.72
CA GLU A 12 -11.21 -8.91 -4.83
C GLU A 12 -11.90 -7.62 -5.26
N ILE A 13 -12.09 -7.43 -6.56
CA ILE A 13 -13.06 -6.46 -7.07
C ILE A 13 -14.10 -7.18 -7.91
N GLU A 14 -15.35 -7.07 -7.49
CA GLU A 14 -16.52 -7.64 -8.17
C GLU A 14 -17.61 -6.58 -8.25
N ASN A 15 -18.18 -6.38 -9.45
CA ASN A 15 -19.23 -5.38 -9.69
C ASN A 15 -18.89 -3.95 -9.20
N GLY A 16 -17.60 -3.58 -9.23
CA GLY A 16 -17.12 -2.28 -8.75
C GLY A 16 -16.99 -2.17 -7.23
N ILE A 17 -17.16 -3.27 -6.50
CA ILE A 17 -16.95 -3.35 -5.06
C ILE A 17 -15.57 -3.95 -4.78
N PHE A 18 -14.77 -3.23 -4.02
CA PHE A 18 -13.53 -3.72 -3.41
C PHE A 18 -13.86 -4.52 -2.16
N GLU A 19 -13.28 -5.69 -2.04
CA GLU A 19 -13.38 -6.56 -0.88
C GLU A 19 -11.97 -7.06 -0.49
N ARG A 20 -11.54 -6.82 0.74
CA ARG A 20 -10.32 -7.39 1.32
C ARG A 20 -10.71 -8.42 2.37
N LYS A 21 -10.15 -9.62 2.24
CA LYS A 21 -10.35 -10.76 3.14
C LYS A 21 -9.04 -11.11 3.82
N ASP A 22 -9.10 -11.45 5.10
CA ASP A 22 -7.96 -12.01 5.82
C ASP A 22 -7.57 -13.40 5.27
N ALA A 23 -6.47 -13.97 5.79
CA ALA A 23 -5.99 -15.30 5.39
C ALA A 23 -7.00 -16.43 5.67
N THR A 24 -8.00 -16.22 6.52
CA THR A 24 -9.08 -17.17 6.80
C THR A 24 -10.29 -17.00 5.89
N GLY A 25 -10.28 -16.01 5.00
CA GLY A 25 -11.36 -15.69 4.08
C GLY A 25 -12.45 -14.78 4.68
N ARG A 26 -12.24 -14.20 5.87
CA ARG A 26 -13.18 -13.25 6.47
C ARG A 26 -12.98 -11.86 5.87
N THR A 27 -14.06 -11.21 5.45
CA THR A 27 -14.03 -9.84 4.94
C THR A 27 -13.65 -8.87 6.05
N ILE A 28 -12.54 -8.15 5.86
CA ILE A 28 -12.02 -7.13 6.76
C ILE A 28 -12.26 -5.71 6.23
N GLU A 29 -12.49 -5.55 4.93
CA GLU A 29 -12.83 -4.27 4.33
C GLU A 29 -13.70 -4.50 3.09
N GLU A 30 -14.83 -3.79 3.00
CA GLU A 30 -15.70 -3.78 1.83
C GLU A 30 -16.08 -2.31 1.54
N ARG A 31 -15.85 -1.87 0.31
CA ARG A 31 -16.15 -0.50 -0.13
C ARG A 31 -16.23 -0.40 -1.65
N PRO A 32 -16.81 0.67 -2.22
CA PRO A 32 -16.65 0.94 -3.64
C PRO A 32 -15.17 0.97 -4.04
N ALA A 33 -14.86 0.33 -5.17
CA ALA A 33 -13.52 0.34 -5.74
C ALA A 33 -13.14 1.75 -6.19
N THR A 34 -11.92 2.16 -5.83
CA THR A 34 -11.29 3.40 -6.26
C THR A 34 -10.46 3.17 -7.52
N ALA A 35 -10.06 4.27 -8.17
CA ALA A 35 -9.13 4.21 -9.30
C ALA A 35 -7.78 3.56 -8.94
N ALA A 36 -7.32 3.70 -7.68
CA ALA A 36 -6.10 3.05 -7.21
C ALA A 36 -6.26 1.53 -7.09
N ASP A 37 -7.41 1.06 -6.59
CA ASP A 37 -7.67 -0.38 -6.49
C ASP A 37 -7.74 -1.01 -7.89
N LEU A 38 -8.40 -0.35 -8.85
CA LEU A 38 -8.45 -0.82 -10.24
C LEU A 38 -7.06 -0.82 -10.91
N ALA A 39 -6.24 0.21 -10.65
CA ALA A 39 -4.88 0.29 -11.16
C ALA A 39 -3.99 -0.84 -10.63
N LEU A 40 -4.20 -1.29 -9.37
CA LEU A 40 -3.50 -2.44 -8.82
C LEU A 40 -3.74 -3.70 -9.67
N PHE A 41 -4.98 -3.98 -10.06
CA PHE A 41 -5.28 -5.14 -10.90
C PHE A 41 -4.78 -5.00 -12.34
N GLY A 42 -4.69 -3.76 -12.85
CA GLY A 42 -4.06 -3.48 -14.14
C GLY A 42 -2.55 -3.74 -14.16
N LEU A 43 -1.85 -3.46 -13.05
CA LEU A 43 -0.40 -3.68 -12.91
C LEU A 43 0.00 -5.15 -12.76
N ALA A 44 -0.91 -6.00 -12.27
CA ALA A 44 -0.69 -7.46 -12.18
C ALA A 44 -0.63 -8.15 -13.56
N GLY A 45 -0.91 -7.43 -14.66
CA GLY A 45 -0.96 -7.93 -16.03
C GLY A 45 -0.11 -7.12 -17.01
N GLY A 46 1.19 -6.99 -16.76
CA GLY A 46 2.15 -6.53 -17.77
C GLY A 46 2.28 -5.01 -17.94
N SER A 47 3.50 -4.60 -18.27
CA SER A 47 3.98 -3.23 -18.42
C SER A 47 3.05 -2.31 -19.19
N VAL A 48 2.75 -1.15 -18.62
CA VAL A 48 2.21 -0.01 -19.37
C VAL A 48 3.24 1.11 -19.40
N ASP A 49 4.05 1.08 -20.46
CA ASP A 49 4.64 2.29 -21.02
C ASP A 49 3.48 3.15 -21.54
N GLY A 50 3.26 4.29 -20.88
CA GLY A 50 2.14 5.16 -21.22
C GLY A 50 1.99 6.29 -20.21
N GLU A 51 2.70 7.38 -20.49
CA GLU A 51 2.36 8.78 -20.14
C GLU A 51 1.40 8.93 -18.94
N ARG A 52 1.94 8.92 -17.72
CA ARG A 52 1.14 9.17 -16.52
C ARG A 52 1.07 10.69 -16.29
N PRO A 53 -0.12 11.27 -16.11
CA PRO A 53 -0.27 12.71 -15.93
C PRO A 53 0.53 13.17 -14.72
N HIS A 54 1.29 14.25 -14.93
CA HIS A 54 2.07 14.99 -13.95
C HIS A 54 1.12 15.66 -12.95
N GLY A 55 0.64 14.88 -11.99
CA GLY A 55 -0.04 15.34 -10.79
C GLY A 55 0.41 14.40 -9.68
N THR A 56 1.13 14.96 -8.71
CA THR A 56 1.63 14.37 -7.47
C THR A 56 0.88 13.09 -7.07
N ARG A 57 1.37 11.93 -7.51
CA ARG A 57 1.06 10.68 -6.81
C ARG A 57 2.12 10.58 -5.74
N ASP A 58 1.75 10.93 -4.52
CA ASP A 58 2.40 10.35 -3.35
C ASP A 58 2.19 8.84 -3.51
N GLY A 59 3.23 8.09 -3.86
CA GLY A 59 3.09 6.66 -4.09
C GLY A 59 2.50 5.94 -2.87
N GLY A 60 1.85 4.80 -3.10
CA GLY A 60 1.06 4.14 -2.07
C GLY A 60 -0.23 3.58 -2.65
N GLY A 61 -0.20 2.28 -2.94
CA GLY A 61 -1.37 1.49 -3.31
C GLY A 61 -2.11 0.94 -2.08
N ILE A 62 -2.64 -0.28 -2.20
CA ILE A 62 -3.19 -1.01 -1.07
C ILE A 62 -2.03 -1.52 -0.20
N VAL A 63 -2.19 -1.50 1.13
CA VAL A 63 -1.18 -2.07 2.03
C VAL A 63 -1.09 -3.58 1.79
N ALA A 64 0.07 -4.02 1.31
CA ALA A 64 0.38 -5.43 1.06
C ALA A 64 0.97 -6.10 2.31
N LYS A 65 1.75 -5.35 3.08
CA LYS A 65 2.43 -5.85 4.27
C LYS A 65 2.65 -4.71 5.25
N LEU A 66 2.54 -5.02 6.52
CA LEU A 66 2.86 -4.13 7.62
C LEU A 66 3.76 -4.87 8.60
N GLU A 67 4.91 -4.29 8.92
CA GLU A 67 5.85 -4.82 9.90
C GLU A 67 6.12 -3.77 10.97
N VAL A 68 6.04 -4.18 12.23
CA VAL A 68 6.33 -3.33 13.39
C VAL A 68 7.36 -4.03 14.26
N SER A 69 8.50 -3.39 14.49
CA SER A 69 9.59 -3.97 15.30
C SER A 69 10.38 -2.88 16.02
N GLY A 70 10.51 -2.97 17.34
CA GLY A 70 11.40 -2.09 18.12
C GLY A 70 11.11 -0.58 18.02
N GLY A 71 9.88 -0.20 17.61
CA GLY A 71 9.51 1.20 17.35
C GLY A 71 9.69 1.65 15.90
N ASN A 72 10.22 0.77 15.05
CA ASN A 72 10.21 0.92 13.60
C ASN A 72 8.89 0.40 13.02
N ILE A 73 8.43 1.04 11.95
CA ILE A 73 7.27 0.59 11.16
C ILE A 73 7.69 0.55 9.69
N GLU A 74 7.36 -0.52 8.99
CA GLU A 74 7.46 -0.62 7.54
C GLU A 74 6.10 -0.99 6.96
N ILE A 75 5.61 -0.19 6.01
CA ILE A 75 4.46 -0.49 5.17
C ILE A 75 4.99 -0.76 3.77
N THR A 76 4.72 -1.95 3.26
CA THR A 76 4.88 -2.25 1.83
C THR A 76 3.53 -2.18 1.16
N TYR A 77 3.44 -1.42 0.08
CA TYR A 77 2.26 -1.32 -0.75
C TYR A 77 2.31 -2.33 -1.91
N THR A 78 1.14 -2.66 -2.41
CA THR A 78 0.96 -3.61 -3.52
C THR A 78 1.56 -3.12 -4.84
N ASP A 79 1.77 -1.81 -4.99
CA ASP A 79 2.44 -1.19 -6.15
C ASP A 79 3.97 -1.14 -6.00
N GLY A 80 4.52 -1.74 -4.94
CA GLY A 80 5.95 -1.83 -4.64
C GLY A 80 6.50 -0.64 -3.85
N TRP A 81 5.72 0.43 -3.66
CA TRP A 81 6.14 1.55 -2.83
C TRP A 81 6.24 1.13 -1.36
N LYS A 82 7.10 1.82 -0.61
CA LYS A 82 7.25 1.58 0.83
C LYS A 82 7.25 2.86 1.63
N GLU A 83 6.69 2.79 2.82
CA GLU A 83 6.80 3.82 3.82
C GLU A 83 7.37 3.26 5.10
N GLU A 84 8.38 3.93 5.63
CA GLU A 84 9.16 3.43 6.74
C GLU A 84 9.33 4.53 7.80
N ILE A 85 9.20 4.16 9.07
CA ILE A 85 9.69 4.94 10.20
C ILE A 85 10.84 4.16 10.83
N GLU A 86 12.05 4.70 10.76
CA GLU A 86 13.24 4.12 11.36
C GLU A 86 14.14 5.22 11.93
N GLY A 87 14.70 5.01 13.13
CA GLY A 87 15.66 5.95 13.73
C GLY A 87 15.12 7.37 13.93
N GLY A 88 13.81 7.55 14.06
CA GLY A 88 13.16 8.87 14.18
C GLY A 88 13.00 9.62 12.85
N ARG A 89 13.16 8.92 11.72
CA ARG A 89 12.98 9.46 10.37
C ARG A 89 11.84 8.75 9.67
N TYR A 90 11.19 9.47 8.77
CA TYR A 90 10.23 8.95 7.81
C TYR A 90 10.90 8.85 6.45
N GLU A 91 10.75 7.70 5.80
CA GLU A 91 11.20 7.43 4.44
C GLU A 91 10.03 6.99 3.55
N LEU A 92 9.94 7.56 2.35
CA LEU A 92 9.10 7.07 1.26
C LEU A 92 10.03 6.52 0.17
N LYS A 93 9.87 5.25 -0.16
CA LYS A 93 10.63 4.58 -1.21
C LYS A 93 9.71 4.21 -2.36
N ASP A 94 10.20 4.42 -3.58
CA ASP A 94 9.52 3.97 -4.78
C ASP A 94 9.63 2.46 -4.97
N ALA A 95 8.94 1.93 -5.99
CA ALA A 95 8.94 0.50 -6.33
C ALA A 95 10.33 -0.08 -6.67
N LEU A 96 11.35 0.77 -6.89
CA LEU A 96 12.74 0.36 -7.12
C LEU A 96 13.59 0.47 -5.84
N ASN A 97 12.95 0.66 -4.67
CA ASN A 97 13.58 0.93 -3.37
C ASN A 97 14.45 2.20 -3.35
N ARG A 98 14.18 3.17 -4.21
CA ARG A 98 14.87 4.47 -4.14
C ARG A 98 14.12 5.38 -3.17
N THR A 99 14.82 5.94 -2.21
CA THR A 99 14.25 6.94 -1.30
C THR A 99 13.91 8.21 -2.07
N VAL A 100 12.62 8.54 -2.16
CA VAL A 100 12.13 9.76 -2.81
C VAL A 100 11.73 10.85 -1.82
N VAL A 101 11.44 10.47 -0.57
CA VAL A 101 11.27 11.40 0.55
C VAL A 101 12.03 10.86 1.75
N GLU A 102 12.81 11.71 2.40
CA GLU A 102 13.46 11.42 3.67
C GLU A 102 13.38 12.66 4.56
N ARG A 103 12.83 12.53 5.76
CA ARG A 103 12.67 13.66 6.69
C ARG A 103 12.53 13.19 8.13
N PRO A 104 12.71 14.07 9.14
CA PRO A 104 12.32 13.75 10.51
C PRO A 104 10.86 13.30 10.57
N VAL A 105 10.59 12.28 11.38
CA VAL A 105 9.24 11.76 11.58
C VAL A 105 8.37 12.83 12.23
N ARG A 106 7.16 13.02 11.72
CA ARG A 106 6.15 13.92 12.31
C ARG A 106 5.14 13.10 13.09
N PRO A 107 4.47 13.70 14.10
CA PRO A 107 3.39 13.03 14.82
C PRO A 107 2.32 12.43 13.89
N ALA A 108 1.94 13.17 12.83
CA ALA A 108 0.97 12.70 11.84
C ALA A 108 1.42 11.45 11.06
N ASP A 109 2.74 11.26 10.83
CA ASP A 109 3.24 10.04 10.17
C ASP A 109 3.08 8.84 11.08
N ARG A 110 3.43 9.01 12.37
CA ARG A 110 3.22 7.98 13.38
C ARG A 110 1.74 7.63 13.50
N ASP A 111 0.88 8.61 13.66
CA ASP A 111 -0.57 8.36 13.83
C ASP A 111 -1.15 7.61 12.63
N ARG A 112 -0.72 7.95 11.41
CA ARG A 112 -1.15 7.25 10.20
C ARG A 112 -0.59 5.82 10.11
N LEU A 113 0.73 5.65 10.27
CA LEU A 113 1.37 4.33 10.14
C LEU A 113 0.96 3.38 11.28
N PHE A 114 0.85 3.86 12.51
CA PHE A 114 0.31 3.08 13.63
C PHE A 114 -1.20 2.85 13.51
N GLY A 115 -1.96 3.80 12.96
CA GLY A 115 -3.39 3.62 12.68
C GLY A 115 -3.66 2.51 11.66
N ALA A 116 -2.74 2.30 10.72
CA ALA A 116 -2.79 1.17 9.78
C ALA A 116 -2.53 -0.21 10.43
N VAL A 117 -2.11 -0.25 11.71
CA VAL A 117 -1.85 -1.48 12.48
C VAL A 117 -3.13 -2.10 13.08
N ARG A 118 -4.28 -1.41 13.01
CA ARG A 118 -5.50 -1.82 13.71
C ARG A 118 -6.52 -2.55 12.85
#